data_AF-A0A0D8I6K6-F1
#
_entry.id   AF-A0A0D8I6K6-F1
#
_cell.length_a   1.000
_cell.length_b   1.000
_cell.length_c   1.000
_cell.angle_alpha   90.00
_cell.angle_beta   90.00
_cell.angle_gamma   90.00
#
_symmetry.space_group_name_H-M   'P 1'
#
loop_
_entity.id
_entity.type
_entity.pdbx_description
1 polymer ?
#
loop_
_entity_poly.entity_id
_entity_poly.type
_entity_poly.pdbx_seq_one_letter_code
_entity_poly.pdbx_strand_id
1 'polypeptide(L)'
;MDKLQTVLETRQKFVNAYKENLIISIDALNDRVHCAKAYFKELILEYPVRLVSDGTNKYPIRASIMIQEIEFFTLWEEEEFKETFPDLISQVVKKETV
;
A
#
# COMPACT_ATOMS: atom_id res chain seq x y z
N MET A 1 -19.03 -21.17 9.89
CA MET A 1 -18.92 -19.79 9.39
C MET A 1 -18.16 -19.84 8.08
N ASP A 2 -18.64 -19.13 7.06
CA ASP A 2 -18.03 -19.09 5.74
C ASP A 2 -16.71 -18.30 5.81
N LYS A 3 -15.62 -18.86 5.27
CA LYS A 3 -14.27 -18.27 5.33
C LYS A 3 -14.25 -16.87 4.72
N LEU A 4 -15.04 -16.67 3.66
CA LEU A 4 -15.18 -15.39 2.98
C LEU A 4 -15.83 -14.34 3.89
N GLN A 5 -16.83 -14.76 4.67
CA GLN A 5 -17.55 -13.87 5.58
C GLN A 5 -16.69 -13.45 6.77
N THR A 6 -15.85 -14.34 7.29
CA THR A 6 -14.87 -13.99 8.32
C THR A 6 -13.78 -13.05 7.80
N VAL A 7 -13.29 -13.27 6.58
CA VAL A 7 -12.34 -12.33 5.93
C VAL A 7 -13.00 -10.97 5.69
N LEU A 8 -14.25 -10.94 5.24
CA LEU A 8 -14.98 -9.68 5.02
C LEU A 8 -15.30 -8.96 6.33
N GLU A 9 -15.69 -9.65 7.40
CA GLU A 9 -15.91 -9.05 8.72
C GLU A 9 -14.61 -8.55 9.35
N THR A 10 -13.51 -9.28 9.15
CA THR A 10 -12.18 -8.86 9.61
C THR A 10 -11.71 -7.65 8.80
N ARG A 11 -11.91 -7.67 7.47
CA ARG A 11 -11.69 -6.52 6.59
C ARG A 11 -12.56 -5.33 6.96
N GLN A 12 -13.85 -5.51 7.24
CA GLN A 12 -14.76 -4.43 7.63
C GLN A 12 -14.38 -3.85 8.99
N LYS A 13 -13.95 -4.68 9.95
CA LYS A 13 -13.40 -4.21 11.24
C LYS A 13 -12.07 -3.49 11.05
N PHE A 14 -11.20 -3.95 10.15
CA PHE A 14 -9.96 -3.26 9.80
C PHE A 14 -10.27 -1.91 9.15
N VAL A 15 -11.07 -1.89 8.08
CA VAL A 15 -11.59 -0.70 7.38
C VAL A 15 -12.27 0.28 8.33
N ASN A 16 -13.10 -0.20 9.26
CA ASN A 16 -13.77 0.65 10.26
C ASN A 16 -12.81 1.15 11.35
N ALA A 17 -11.78 0.39 11.70
CA ALA A 17 -10.69 0.87 12.57
C ALA A 17 -9.87 1.97 11.88
N TYR A 18 -9.74 1.89 10.55
CA TYR A 18 -9.01 2.84 9.71
C TYR A 18 -9.98 3.72 8.91
N LYS A 19 -10.75 4.56 9.62
CA LYS A 19 -11.61 5.67 9.16
C LYS A 19 -11.90 5.66 7.65
N GLU A 20 -13.14 5.34 7.25
CA GLU A 20 -13.62 5.19 5.86
C GLU A 20 -13.16 6.26 4.84
N ASN A 21 -12.78 7.45 5.30
CA ASN A 21 -12.21 8.53 4.47
C ASN A 21 -10.76 8.31 3.98
N LEU A 22 -10.08 7.26 4.45
CA LEU A 22 -8.66 6.98 4.15
C LEU A 22 -8.47 5.81 3.18
N ILE A 23 -9.55 5.15 2.75
CA ILE A 23 -9.52 4.03 1.83
C ILE A 23 -10.11 4.46 0.50
N ILE A 24 -9.33 4.32 -0.57
CA ILE A 24 -9.72 4.72 -1.93
C ILE A 24 -10.55 3.61 -2.58
N SER A 25 -10.09 2.36 -2.48
CA SER A 25 -10.81 1.20 -3.03
C SER A 25 -10.33 -0.11 -2.41
N ILE A 26 -11.21 -1.12 -2.39
CA ILE A 26 -10.89 -2.48 -1.91
C ILE A 26 -11.06 -3.46 -3.08
N ASP A 27 -9.99 -4.14 -3.45
CA ASP A 27 -10.03 -5.29 -4.34
C ASP A 27 -10.15 -6.56 -3.51
N ALA A 28 -11.39 -7.00 -3.34
CA ALA A 28 -11.70 -8.13 -2.49
C ALA A 28 -11.21 -9.47 -3.06
N LEU A 29 -10.99 -9.57 -4.38
CA LEU A 29 -10.60 -10.79 -5.08
C LEU A 29 -9.10 -11.07 -4.92
N ASN A 30 -8.28 -10.02 -4.78
CA ASN A 30 -6.83 -10.13 -4.70
C ASN A 30 -6.26 -9.77 -3.33
N ASP A 31 -7.11 -9.63 -2.30
CA ASP A 31 -6.70 -9.22 -0.95
C ASP A 31 -5.94 -7.87 -0.92
N ARG A 32 -6.36 -6.90 -1.75
CA ARG A 32 -5.69 -5.60 -1.84
C ARG A 32 -6.58 -4.44 -1.41
N VAL A 33 -5.98 -3.47 -0.74
CA VAL A 33 -6.59 -2.22 -0.32
C VAL A 33 -5.77 -1.06 -0.87
N HIS A 34 -6.37 -0.30 -1.79
CA HIS A 34 -5.81 0.99 -2.21
C HIS A 34 -6.19 2.03 -1.17
N CYS A 35 -5.21 2.59 -0.48
CA CYS A 35 -5.43 3.58 0.57
C CYS A 35 -4.87 4.96 0.20
N ALA A 36 -5.37 5.97 0.90
CA ALA A 36 -4.92 7.34 0.74
C ALA A 36 -3.45 7.49 1.14
N LYS A 37 -2.70 8.29 0.38
CA LYS A 37 -1.28 8.57 0.64
C LYS A 37 -1.01 8.98 2.08
N ALA A 38 -1.82 9.88 2.65
CA ALA A 38 -1.67 10.36 4.03
C ALA A 38 -1.66 9.21 5.04
N TYR A 39 -2.54 8.24 4.88
CA TYR A 39 -2.61 7.06 5.74
C TYR A 39 -1.44 6.10 5.47
N PHE A 40 -1.05 5.93 4.21
CA PHE A 40 0.13 5.13 3.88
C PHE A 40 1.42 5.70 4.50
N LYS A 41 1.54 7.03 4.66
CA LYS A 41 2.66 7.67 5.37
C LYS A 41 2.72 7.32 6.86
N GLU A 42 1.61 6.97 7.48
CA GLU A 42 1.61 6.49 8.87
C GLU A 42 2.02 5.01 8.92
N LEU A 43 1.46 4.20 8.02
CA LEU A 43 1.76 2.76 7.96
C LEU A 43 3.24 2.45 7.71
N ILE A 44 3.91 3.24 6.88
CA ILE A 44 5.34 3.03 6.55
C ILE A 44 6.29 3.24 7.73
N LEU A 45 5.86 3.92 8.78
CA LEU A 45 6.64 4.11 10.00
C LEU A 45 6.62 2.86 10.89
N GLU A 46 5.57 2.05 10.79
CA GLU A 46 5.34 0.88 11.64
C GLU A 46 5.62 -0.44 10.92
N TYR A 47 5.49 -0.47 9.59
CA TYR A 47 5.56 -1.69 8.80
C TYR A 47 6.56 -1.59 7.65
N PRO A 48 7.21 -2.71 7.28
CA PRO A 48 8.12 -2.73 6.14
C PRO A 48 7.38 -2.51 4.83
N VAL A 49 7.87 -1.55 4.04
CA VAL A 49 7.35 -1.25 2.70
C VAL A 49 8.08 -2.05 1.63
N ARG A 50 7.33 -2.44 0.60
CA ARG A 50 7.83 -2.97 -0.67
C ARG A 50 7.49 -2.00 -1.77
N LEU A 51 8.48 -1.70 -2.61
CA LEU A 51 8.31 -0.83 -3.75
C LEU A 51 8.26 -1.71 -5.00
N VAL A 52 7.17 -1.58 -5.76
CA VAL A 52 6.90 -2.35 -6.97
C VAL A 52 6.75 -1.36 -8.11
N SER A 53 7.40 -1.64 -9.25
CA SER A 53 7.13 -0.87 -10.47
C SER A 53 5.76 -1.27 -10.99
N ASP A 54 4.83 -0.31 -11.04
CA ASP A 54 3.44 -0.59 -11.45
C ASP A 54 3.27 -0.70 -12.97
N GLY A 55 4.36 -0.55 -13.75
CA GLY A 55 4.38 -0.73 -15.20
C GLY A 55 3.53 0.27 -15.99
N THR A 56 2.89 1.24 -15.32
CA THR A 56 2.09 2.30 -15.95
C THR A 56 2.86 3.62 -15.96
N ASN A 57 2.85 4.33 -17.09
CA ASN A 57 3.59 5.60 -17.26
C ASN A 57 3.11 6.74 -16.34
N LYS A 58 1.96 6.61 -15.69
CA LYS A 58 1.37 7.68 -14.87
C LYS A 58 1.80 7.62 -13.40
N TYR A 59 2.01 6.42 -12.86
CA TYR A 59 2.47 6.23 -11.48
C TYR A 59 3.53 5.14 -11.45
N PRO A 60 4.81 5.51 -11.59
CA PRO A 60 5.89 4.53 -11.72
C PRO A 60 6.11 3.71 -10.44
N ILE A 61 5.69 4.20 -9.27
CA ILE A 61 5.96 3.57 -7.98
C ILE A 61 4.66 3.17 -7.30
N ARG A 62 4.48 1.86 -7.09
CA ARG A 62 3.52 1.32 -6.14
C ARG A 62 4.22 0.98 -4.84
N ALA A 63 3.88 1.70 -3.78
CA ALA A 63 4.32 1.38 -2.44
C ALA A 63 3.30 0.44 -1.79
N SER A 64 3.76 -0.69 -1.26
CA SER A 64 2.92 -1.78 -0.78
C SER A 64 3.39 -2.25 0.60
N ILE A 65 2.47 -2.45 1.53
CA ILE A 65 2.69 -2.95 2.89
C ILE A 65 1.78 -4.16 3.09
N MET A 66 2.33 -5.25 3.64
CA MET A 66 1.56 -6.45 3.95
C MET A 66 1.19 -6.48 5.43
N ILE A 67 -0.11 -6.52 5.75
CA ILE A 67 -0.60 -6.65 7.12
C ILE A 67 -1.64 -7.77 7.14
N GLN A 68 -1.41 -8.80 7.96
CA GLN A 68 -2.34 -9.95 8.09
C GLN A 68 -2.79 -10.51 6.73
N GLU A 69 -1.83 -10.73 5.82
CA GLU A 69 -2.06 -11.26 4.47
C GLU A 69 -2.78 -10.30 3.49
N ILE A 70 -3.13 -9.08 3.92
CA ILE A 70 -3.73 -8.04 3.08
C ILE A 70 -2.65 -7.08 2.58
N GLU A 71 -2.66 -6.78 1.28
CA GLU A 71 -1.78 -5.78 0.66
C GLU A 71 -2.42 -4.39 0.74
N PHE A 72 -1.86 -3.51 1.56
CA PHE A 72 -2.17 -2.09 1.55
C PHE A 72 -1.23 -1.41 0.57
N PHE A 73 -1.75 -0.71 -0.43
CA PHE A 73 -0.92 -0.04 -1.40
C PHE A 73 -1.42 1.35 -1.75
N THR A 74 -0.52 2.15 -2.29
CA THR A 74 -0.82 3.44 -2.91
C THR A 74 0.13 3.67 -4.08
N LEU A 75 -0.33 4.44 -5.05
CA LEU A 75 0.42 4.82 -6.23
C LEU A 75 1.05 6.20 -6.02
N TRP A 76 2.29 6.35 -6.48
CA TRP A 76 3.05 7.59 -6.37
C TRP A 76 3.70 7.95 -7.70
N GLU A 77 3.81 9.26 -7.91
CA GLU A 77 4.76 9.79 -8.88
C GLU A 77 6.18 9.68 -8.30
N GLU A 78 7.18 9.47 -9.16
CA GLU A 78 8.55 9.23 -8.70
C GLU A 78 9.12 10.43 -7.94
N GLU A 79 8.89 11.64 -8.45
CA GLU A 79 9.35 12.88 -7.81
C GLU A 79 8.69 13.08 -6.44
N GLU A 80 7.37 12.93 -6.37
CA GLU A 80 6.60 13.04 -5.12
C GLU A 80 7.05 12.00 -4.07
N PHE A 81 7.33 10.77 -4.49
CA PHE A 81 7.82 9.72 -3.59
C PHE A 81 9.24 10.03 -3.09
N LYS A 82 10.13 10.53 -3.97
CA LYS A 82 11.50 10.94 -3.61
C LYS A 82 11.50 12.08 -2.59
N GLU A 83 10.64 13.08 -2.78
CA GLU A 83 10.50 14.20 -1.86
C GLU A 83 9.93 13.76 -0.50
N THR A 84 8.96 12.85 -0.52
CA THR A 84 8.31 12.38 0.71
C THR A 84 9.17 11.39 1.49
N PHE A 85 9.89 10.51 0.79
CA PHE A 85 10.64 9.39 1.37
C PHE A 85 12.05 9.24 0.76
N PRO A 86 12.92 10.25 0.93
CA PRO A 86 14.24 10.28 0.29
C PRO A 86 15.14 9.11 0.70
N ASP A 87 14.98 8.57 1.91
CA ASP A 87 15.80 7.44 2.38
C ASP A 87 15.35 6.08 1.82
N LEU A 88 14.07 5.96 1.44
CA LEU A 88 13.47 4.72 0.94
C LEU A 88 13.68 4.53 -0.57
N ILE A 89 13.73 5.61 -1.35
CA ILE A 89 14.01 5.54 -2.79
C ILE A 89 15.40 4.93 -3.06
N SER A 90 16.35 5.14 -2.15
CA SER A 90 17.71 4.58 -2.27
C SER A 90 17.73 3.04 -2.33
N GLN A 91 16.66 2.38 -1.85
CA GLN A 91 16.49 0.93 -1.91
C GLN A 91 15.93 0.45 -3.26
N VAL A 92 15.20 1.30 -4.00
CA VAL A 92 14.67 1.00 -5.35
C VAL A 92 15.76 1.11 -6.40
N VAL A 93 16.53 2.20 -6.34
CA VAL A 93 17.57 2.50 -7.34
C VAL A 93 18.74 1.51 -7.27
N LYS A 94 18.98 0.88 -6.11
CA LYS A 94 20.05 -0.13 -5.94
C LYS A 94 19.77 -1.49 -6.61
N LYS A 95 18.59 -1.73 -7.18
CA LYS A 95 18.33 -2.98 -7.92
C LYS A 95 18.70 -2.95 -9.41
N GLU A 96 19.22 -1.84 -9.93
CA GLU A 96 19.71 -1.74 -11.32
C GLU A 96 21.23 -1.81 -11.46
N THR A 97 21.97 -2.30 -10.47
CA THR A 97 23.43 -2.48 -10.61
C THR A 97 23.96 -3.72 -9.90
N VAL A 98 23.65 -4.90 -10.43
CA VAL A 98 24.56 -6.05 -10.53
C VAL A 98 24.28 -6.79 -11.83
#